data_AF-A0A2K6ADH9-F1
#
_entry.id   AF-A0A2K6ADH9-F1
#
_cell.length_a   1.000
_cell.length_b   1.000
_cell.length_c   1.000
_cell.angle_alpha   90.00
_cell.angle_beta   90.00
_cell.angle_gamma   90.00
#
_symmetry.space_group_name_H-M   'P 1'
#
loop_
_entity.id
_entity.type
_entity.pdbx_description
1 polymer ?
#
loop_
_entity_poly.entity_id
_entity_poly.type
_entity_poly.pdbx_seq_one_letter_code
_entity_poly.pdbx_strand_id
1 'polypeptide(L)'
;MSALWLLLGLLALMDLSESSNWGCYGNIQTLDTPGASCGIGRHHGLNYCWISESQVSQMTEALTTRIKEIQRRFPTWTPDQYLRGGLCAYSGGAGYVQSSQDLSCDFCNDVLARAKYLKRHGF
;
A
#
# COMPACT_ATOMS: atom_id res chain seq x y z
N MET A 1 21.45 -3.87 -0.25
CA MET A 1 20.88 -2.58 0.23
C MET A 1 19.70 -2.92 1.11
N SER A 2 19.79 -2.64 2.41
CA SER A 2 18.97 -3.24 3.46
C SER A 2 17.48 -2.85 3.32
N ALA A 3 16.58 -3.84 3.42
CA ALA A 3 15.12 -3.68 3.42
C ALA A 3 14.62 -2.65 4.44
N LEU A 4 15.42 -2.34 5.46
CA LEU A 4 15.18 -1.28 6.43
C LEU A 4 15.02 0.10 5.78
N TRP A 5 15.81 0.42 4.75
CA TRP A 5 15.71 1.70 4.03
C TRP A 5 14.48 1.77 3.12
N LEU A 6 14.04 0.62 2.61
CA LEU A 6 12.80 0.53 1.82
C LEU A 6 11.57 0.73 2.73
N LEU A 7 11.57 0.13 3.93
CA LEU A 7 10.52 0.29 4.92
C LEU A 7 10.45 1.72 5.46
N LEU A 8 11.59 2.34 5.77
CA LEU A 8 11.65 3.74 6.19
C LEU A 8 11.18 4.69 5.08
N GLY A 9 11.52 4.41 3.82
CA GLY A 9 11.02 5.17 2.68
C GLY A 9 9.51 5.01 2.46
N LEU A 10 8.97 3.80 2.66
CA LEU A 10 7.54 3.54 2.58
C LEU A 10 6.76 4.24 3.70
N LEU A 11 7.27 4.21 4.94
CA LEU A 11 6.66 4.92 6.06
C LEU A 11 6.58 6.44 5.81
N ALA A 12 7.66 7.04 5.31
CA ALA A 12 7.68 8.47 4.97
C ALA A 12 6.68 8.85 3.86
N LEU A 13 6.39 7.93 2.93
CA LEU A 13 5.38 8.13 1.89
C LEU A 13 3.95 8.10 2.45
N MET A 14 3.71 7.34 3.52
CA MET A 14 2.41 7.26 4.18
C MET A 14 2.10 8.49 5.05
N ASP A 15 3.12 9.18 5.57
CA ASP A 15 2.95 10.46 6.28
C ASP A 15 2.50 11.60 5.36
N LEU A 16 2.80 11.55 4.06
CA LEU A 16 2.47 12.61 3.10
C LEU A 16 1.04 12.49 2.53
N SER A 17 0.33 11.38 2.75
CA SER A 17 -1.03 11.13 2.24
C SER A 17 -2.15 11.67 3.15
N GLU A 18 -1.86 12.72 3.93
CA GLU A 18 -2.83 13.41 4.79
C GLU A 18 -3.81 14.31 3.99
N SER A 19 -4.28 13.84 2.83
CA SER A 19 -5.40 14.47 2.13
C SER A 19 -6.70 14.21 2.92
N SER A 20 -7.27 15.30 3.42
CA SER A 20 -8.30 15.38 4.47
C SER A 20 -9.74 15.18 3.98
N ASN A 21 -10.00 14.61 2.79
CA ASN A 21 -11.37 14.57 2.26
C ASN A 21 -11.67 13.30 1.47
N TRP A 22 -12.15 12.24 2.12
CA TRP A 22 -12.70 11.07 1.42
C TRP A 22 -13.86 10.46 2.21
N GLY A 23 -15.07 10.92 1.88
CA GLY A 23 -16.33 10.31 2.31
C GLY A 23 -16.69 9.08 1.47
N CYS A 24 -17.46 8.19 2.10
CA CYS A 24 -18.08 6.97 1.55
C CYS A 24 -17.13 5.78 1.29
N TYR A 25 -16.60 5.17 2.36
CA TYR A 25 -16.05 3.81 2.29
C TYR A 25 -17.04 2.80 2.88
N GLY A 26 -17.15 1.64 2.23
CA GLY A 26 -17.96 0.51 2.68
C GLY A 26 -17.45 -0.11 3.99
N ASN A 27 -18.18 -1.11 4.48
CA ASN A 27 -17.89 -1.75 5.76
C ASN A 27 -16.55 -2.51 5.72
N ILE A 28 -15.56 -2.05 6.48
CA ILE A 28 -14.22 -2.68 6.58
C ILE A 28 -14.31 -4.14 7.06
N GLN A 29 -15.39 -4.52 7.75
CA GLN A 29 -15.59 -5.87 8.28
C GLN A 29 -16.01 -6.90 7.21
N THR A 30 -16.43 -6.47 6.00
CA THR A 30 -16.99 -7.39 4.98
C THR A 30 -15.95 -7.88 3.96
N LEU A 31 -14.66 -7.68 4.20
CA LEU A 31 -13.61 -7.98 3.25
C LEU A 31 -12.74 -9.14 3.71
N ASP A 32 -12.57 -10.12 2.83
CA ASP A 32 -11.70 -11.28 3.04
C ASP A 32 -10.23 -10.83 3.01
N THR A 33 -9.65 -10.62 4.19
CA THR A 33 -8.23 -10.30 4.31
C THR A 33 -7.45 -11.62 4.31
N PRO A 34 -6.58 -11.89 3.32
CA PRO A 34 -5.62 -12.97 3.47
C PRO A 34 -4.88 -12.73 4.79
N GLY A 35 -4.97 -13.71 5.69
CA GLY A 35 -4.69 -13.53 7.11
C GLY A 35 -3.33 -12.91 7.43
N ALA A 36 -3.18 -12.45 8.68
CA ALA A 36 -1.98 -11.78 9.17
C ALA A 36 -0.68 -12.52 8.81
N SER A 37 0.39 -11.76 8.59
CA SER A 37 1.73 -12.34 8.36
C SER A 37 2.13 -13.23 9.54
N CYS A 38 3.00 -14.21 9.31
CA CYS A 38 3.45 -15.11 10.37
C CYS A 38 4.09 -14.40 11.56
N GLY A 39 4.67 -13.21 11.36
CA GLY A 39 5.14 -12.36 12.45
C GLY A 39 4.01 -11.89 13.35
N ILE A 40 2.96 -11.30 12.77
CA ILE A 40 1.79 -10.81 13.52
C ILE A 40 1.00 -11.97 14.12
N GLY A 41 0.77 -13.05 13.36
CA GLY A 41 0.09 -14.24 13.84
C GLY A 41 0.76 -14.82 15.08
N ARG A 42 2.08 -14.97 15.06
CA ARG A 42 2.86 -15.43 16.23
C ARG A 42 2.82 -14.47 17.40
N HIS A 43 2.89 -13.16 17.15
CA HIS A 43 2.78 -12.15 18.21
C HIS A 43 1.43 -12.20 18.95
N HIS A 44 0.37 -12.64 18.27
CA HIS A 44 -0.95 -12.85 18.84
C HIS A 44 -1.25 -14.31 19.25
N GLY A 45 -0.24 -15.19 19.27
CA GLY A 45 -0.40 -16.58 19.70
C GLY A 45 -1.21 -17.45 18.73
N LEU A 46 -1.35 -17.05 17.47
CA LEU A 46 -2.03 -17.83 16.43
C LEU A 46 -1.09 -18.91 15.88
N ASN A 47 -1.58 -20.15 15.84
CA ASN A 47 -0.87 -21.31 15.26
C ASN A 47 -0.96 -21.40 13.73
N TYR A 48 -1.70 -20.47 13.10
CA TYR A 48 -1.84 -20.37 11.66
C TYR A 48 -1.42 -18.96 11.22
N CYS A 49 -0.78 -18.90 10.06
CA CYS A 49 -0.49 -17.64 9.37
C CYS A 49 -0.63 -17.88 7.87
N TRP A 50 -1.11 -16.86 7.18
CA TRP A 50 -1.41 -16.98 5.75
C TRP A 50 -0.25 -16.53 4.86
N ILE A 51 0.64 -15.67 5.38
CA ILE A 51 1.71 -15.04 4.60
C ILE A 51 3.03 -15.08 5.41
N SER A 52 4.10 -15.66 4.85
CA SER A 52 5.42 -15.64 5.47
C SER A 52 6.07 -14.25 5.39
N GLU A 53 7.08 -13.99 6.22
CA GLU A 53 7.88 -12.75 6.14
C GLU A 53 8.54 -12.59 4.75
N SER A 54 9.02 -13.68 4.17
CA SER A 54 9.60 -13.68 2.82
C SER A 54 8.57 -13.30 1.75
N GLN A 55 7.32 -13.76 1.87
CA GLN A 55 6.23 -13.37 0.97
C GLN A 55 5.87 -11.89 1.14
N VAL A 56 5.80 -11.37 2.37
CA VAL A 56 5.60 -9.93 2.63
C VAL A 56 6.71 -9.09 1.98
N SER A 57 7.97 -9.52 2.14
CA SER A 57 9.13 -8.85 1.54
C SER A 57 9.03 -8.81 0.01
N GLN A 58 8.70 -9.95 -0.61
CA GLN A 58 8.52 -10.05 -2.06
C GLN A 58 7.39 -9.15 -2.58
N MET A 59 6.24 -9.12 -1.90
CA MET A 59 5.13 -8.24 -2.26
C MET A 59 5.50 -6.76 -2.11
N THR A 60 6.25 -6.42 -1.06
CA THR A 60 6.76 -5.05 -0.82
C THR A 60 7.73 -4.61 -1.90
N GLU A 61 8.60 -5.51 -2.36
CA GLU A 61 9.53 -5.25 -3.48
C GLU A 61 8.78 -5.04 -4.80
N ALA A 62 7.75 -5.84 -5.06
CA ALA A 62 6.89 -5.67 -6.23
C ALA A 62 6.18 -4.30 -6.22
N LEU A 63 5.61 -3.89 -5.08
CA LEU A 63 5.01 -2.56 -4.91
C LEU A 63 6.04 -1.44 -5.11
N THR A 64 7.22 -1.57 -4.49
CA THR A 64 8.30 -0.59 -4.65
C THR A 64 8.73 -0.44 -6.11
N THR A 65 8.78 -1.55 -6.85
CA THR A 65 9.11 -1.55 -8.28
C THR A 65 8.06 -0.77 -9.07
N ARG A 66 6.76 -0.95 -8.77
CA ARG A 66 5.68 -0.18 -9.41
C ARG A 66 5.74 1.31 -9.09
N ILE A 67 6.01 1.68 -7.85
CA ILE A 67 6.18 3.10 -7.46
C ILE A 67 7.32 3.73 -8.28
N LYS A 68 8.46 3.05 -8.39
CA LYS A 68 9.61 3.53 -9.19
C LYS A 68 9.29 3.64 -10.68
N GLU A 69 8.48 2.74 -11.21
CA GLU A 69 8.01 2.78 -12.61
C GLU A 69 7.14 4.03 -12.86
N ILE A 70 6.20 4.32 -11.95
CA ILE A 70 5.37 5.54 -12.00
C ILE A 70 6.22 6.80 -11.83
N GLN A 71 7.19 6.81 -10.92
CA GLN A 71 8.12 7.94 -10.75
C GLN A 71 8.88 8.28 -12.03
N ARG A 72 9.33 7.26 -12.79
CA ARG A 72 9.99 7.47 -14.08
C ARG A 72 9.03 8.00 -15.14
N ARG A 73 7.77 7.55 -15.13
CA ARG A 73 6.77 7.91 -16.13
C ARG A 73 6.20 9.31 -15.92
N PHE A 74 6.08 9.74 -14.66
CA PHE A 74 5.47 11.02 -14.29
C PHE A 74 6.35 11.82 -13.32
N PRO A 75 7.54 12.28 -13.73
CA PRO A 75 8.57 12.82 -12.82
C PRO A 75 8.18 14.11 -12.10
N THR A 76 7.09 14.76 -12.49
CA THR A 76 6.57 16.00 -11.88
C THR A 76 5.49 15.76 -10.84
N TRP A 77 5.11 14.50 -10.58
CA TRP A 77 4.07 14.19 -9.62
C TRP A 77 4.51 14.38 -8.17
N THR A 78 3.52 14.59 -7.32
CA THR A 78 3.71 14.70 -5.87
C THR A 78 3.93 13.31 -5.24
N PRO A 79 4.50 13.24 -4.02
CA PRO A 79 4.65 11.97 -3.30
C PRO A 79 3.35 11.18 -3.11
N ASP A 80 2.22 11.84 -2.81
CA ASP A 80 0.90 11.18 -2.71
C ASP A 80 0.46 10.60 -4.06
N GLN A 81 0.71 11.31 -5.16
CA GLN A 81 0.42 10.80 -6.50
C GLN A 81 1.30 9.61 -6.87
N TYR A 82 2.57 9.58 -6.46
CA TYR A 82 3.43 8.40 -6.66
C TYR A 82 2.95 7.19 -5.89
N LEU A 83 2.52 7.38 -4.63
CA LEU A 83 1.97 6.29 -3.81
C LEU A 83 0.68 5.75 -4.44
N ARG A 84 -0.27 6.63 -4.78
CA ARG A 84 -1.53 6.25 -5.42
C ARG A 84 -1.31 5.59 -6.77
N GLY A 85 -0.42 6.14 -7.58
CA GLY A 85 -0.08 5.59 -8.90
C GLY A 85 0.57 4.22 -8.77
N GLY A 86 1.48 4.05 -7.81
CA GLY A 86 2.09 2.76 -7.51
C GLY A 86 1.07 1.70 -7.09
N LEU A 87 0.09 2.06 -6.26
CA LEU A 87 -1.01 1.17 -5.85
C LEU A 87 -1.94 0.79 -7.02
N CYS A 88 -2.35 1.75 -7.84
CA CYS A 88 -3.14 1.45 -9.04
C CYS A 88 -2.33 0.60 -10.05
N ALA A 89 -1.03 0.86 -10.21
CA ALA A 89 -0.15 0.07 -11.06
C ALA A 89 0.17 -1.32 -10.49
N TYR A 90 0.09 -1.52 -9.18
CA TYR A 90 0.21 -2.83 -8.55
C TYR A 90 -0.97 -3.74 -8.92
N SER A 91 -2.18 -3.19 -8.96
CA SER A 91 -3.38 -3.94 -9.36
C SER A 91 -3.56 -4.05 -10.88
N GLY A 92 -3.36 -2.96 -11.62
CA GLY A 92 -3.67 -2.85 -13.05
C GLY A 92 -2.46 -2.86 -14.00
N GLY A 93 -1.24 -2.92 -13.46
CA GLY A 93 -0.01 -2.70 -14.21
C GLY A 93 0.27 -1.21 -14.47
N ALA A 94 1.51 -0.85 -14.77
CA ALA A 94 1.87 0.55 -15.01
C ALA A 94 1.16 1.17 -16.22
N GLY A 95 0.78 0.35 -17.22
CA GLY A 95 -0.02 0.77 -18.37
C GLY A 95 -1.44 1.23 -18.02
N TYR A 96 -1.95 0.91 -16.84
CA TYR A 96 -3.25 1.41 -16.37
C TYR A 96 -3.20 2.91 -16.03
N VAL A 97 -2.08 3.37 -15.47
CA VAL A 97 -1.93 4.77 -15.02
C VAL A 97 -1.43 5.62 -16.19
N GLN A 98 -2.31 6.43 -16.77
CA GLN A 98 -2.00 7.30 -17.91
C GLN A 98 -1.91 8.77 -17.50
N SER A 99 -2.61 9.15 -16.43
CA SER A 99 -2.78 10.53 -15.98
C SER A 99 -3.11 10.60 -14.49
N SER A 100 -3.12 11.81 -13.92
CA SER A 100 -3.45 11.99 -12.49
C SER A 100 -4.93 11.69 -12.19
N GLN A 101 -5.80 11.66 -13.20
CA GLN A 101 -7.21 11.31 -13.08
C GLN A 101 -7.41 9.83 -12.76
N ASP A 102 -6.46 8.96 -13.14
CA ASP A 102 -6.55 7.51 -12.93
C ASP A 102 -6.23 7.08 -11.48
N LEU A 103 -5.83 8.03 -10.63
CA LEU A 103 -5.36 7.80 -9.26
C LEU A 103 -6.50 7.56 -8.25
N SER A 104 -7.75 7.64 -8.69
CA SER A 104 -8.95 7.37 -7.89
C SER A 104 -9.48 5.94 -8.12
N CYS A 105 -8.61 4.96 -8.37
CA CYS A 105 -9.01 3.57 -8.55
C CYS A 105 -9.53 2.95 -7.23
N ASP A 106 -10.61 2.16 -7.29
CA ASP A 106 -11.29 1.58 -6.11
C ASP A 106 -10.35 0.80 -5.20
N PHE A 107 -9.46 0.00 -5.79
CA PHE A 107 -8.44 -0.76 -5.06
C PHE A 107 -7.50 0.14 -4.25
N CYS A 108 -6.97 1.20 -4.85
CA CYS A 108 -6.06 2.14 -4.17
C CYS A 108 -6.76 2.85 -3.02
N ASN A 109 -7.99 3.29 -3.26
CA ASN A 109 -8.81 3.96 -2.27
C ASN A 109 -9.10 3.06 -1.06
N ASP A 110 -9.47 1.79 -1.25
CA ASP A 110 -9.64 0.81 -0.16
C ASP A 110 -8.34 0.58 0.63
N VAL A 111 -7.23 0.33 -0.06
CA VAL A 111 -5.92 0.11 0.58
C VAL A 111 -5.50 1.31 1.44
N LEU A 112 -5.66 2.54 0.93
CA LEU A 112 -5.32 3.75 1.68
C LEU A 112 -6.22 3.95 2.89
N ALA A 113 -7.52 3.68 2.78
CA ALA A 113 -8.44 3.74 3.91
C ALA A 113 -8.03 2.78 5.03
N ARG A 114 -7.70 1.53 4.67
CA ARG A 114 -7.22 0.52 5.63
C ARG A 114 -5.89 0.89 6.26
N ALA A 115 -4.94 1.36 5.46
CA ALA A 115 -3.63 1.74 5.99
C ALA A 115 -3.75 2.91 6.98
N LYS A 116 -4.63 3.88 6.71
CA LYS A 116 -4.95 4.95 7.67
C LYS A 116 -5.61 4.43 8.95
N TYR A 117 -6.53 3.47 8.83
CA TYR A 117 -7.12 2.81 10.00
C TYR A 117 -6.03 2.11 10.83
N LEU A 118 -5.20 1.26 10.22
CA LEU A 118 -4.12 0.53 10.88
C LEU A 118 -3.12 1.47 11.57
N LYS A 119 -2.75 2.57 10.90
CA LYS A 119 -1.87 3.61 11.47
C LYS A 119 -2.41 4.20 12.77
N ARG A 120 -3.73 4.42 12.85
CA ARG A 120 -4.38 4.91 14.09
C ARG A 120 -4.46 3.86 15.19
N HIS A 121 -4.21 2.58 14.86
CA HIS A 121 -4.34 1.44 15.77
C HIS A 121 -3.01 0.72 16.02
N GLY A 122 -1.88 1.41 15.85
CA GLY A 122 -0.57 0.94 16.32
C GLY A 122 0.29 0.21 15.28
N PHE A 123 0.02 0.40 13.99
CA PHE A 123 0.91 0.02 12.90
C PHE A 123 1.65 1.23 12.32
#